data_AF-A0A950JNK1-F1
#
_entry.id   AF-A0A950JNK1-F1
#
_cell.length_a   1.000
_cell.length_b   1.000
_cell.length_c   1.000
_cell.angle_alpha   90.00
_cell.angle_beta   90.00
_cell.angle_gamma   90.00
#
_symmetry.space_group_name_H-M   'P 1'
#
loop_
_entity.id
_entity.type
_entity.pdbx_description
1 polymer ?
#
loop_
_entity_poly.entity_id
_entity_poly.type
_entity_poly.pdbx_seq_one_letter_code
_entity_poly.pdbx_strand_id
1 'polypeptide(L)'
;MGALETFGWEWGSALLRWLHVTAAIAWIGGSFFFMHLDAGLRKKAADDPALKGTSWQVHGGGFYEMRKYLLAPAALPEHLIWHKWQSYWTWMSGFALLCWVYYGQSSLFLIDPAV
;
A
#
# COMPACT_ATOMS: atom_id res chain seq x y z
N MET A 1 -25.97 -20.81 12.98
CA MET A 1 -25.56 -19.52 13.56
C MET A 1 -26.79 -18.83 14.11
N GLY A 2 -26.70 -18.27 15.31
CA GLY A 2 -27.72 -17.38 15.85
C GLY A 2 -27.73 -16.02 15.13
N ALA A 3 -28.81 -15.24 15.25
CA ALA A 3 -28.95 -13.95 14.56
C ALA A 3 -27.80 -12.96 14.89
N LEU A 4 -27.34 -12.93 16.15
CA LEU A 4 -26.21 -12.10 16.59
C LEU A 4 -24.88 -12.54 15.96
N GLU A 5 -24.68 -13.85 15.79
CA GLU A 5 -23.48 -14.39 15.15
C GLU A 5 -23.46 -14.04 13.66
N THR A 6 -24.59 -14.19 12.97
CA THR A 6 -24.72 -13.80 11.56
C THR A 6 -24.45 -12.30 11.38
N PHE A 7 -25.00 -11.46 12.26
CA PHE A 7 -24.77 -10.02 12.20
C PHE A 7 -23.29 -9.68 12.41
N GLY A 8 -22.66 -10.25 13.43
CA GLY A 8 -21.22 -10.09 13.67
C GLY A 8 -20.38 -10.54 12.49
N TRP A 9 -20.76 -11.64 11.84
CA TRP A 9 -20.07 -12.17 10.66
C TRP A 9 -20.11 -11.20 9.46
N GLU A 10 -21.30 -10.71 9.13
CA GLU A 10 -21.50 -9.80 7.99
C GLU A 10 -20.82 -8.44 8.20
N TRP A 11 -20.93 -7.88 9.41
CA TRP A 11 -20.21 -6.62 9.72
C TRP A 11 -18.70 -6.81 9.74
N GLY A 12 -18.20 -7.92 10.27
CA GLY A 12 -16.77 -8.25 10.20
C GLY A 12 -16.27 -8.36 8.76
N SER A 13 -17.03 -9.05 7.89
CA SER A 13 -16.76 -9.15 6.46
C SER A 13 -16.73 -7.77 5.79
N ALA A 14 -17.73 -6.93 6.06
CA ALA A 14 -17.79 -5.57 5.51
C ALA A 14 -16.59 -4.72 5.93
N LEU A 15 -16.24 -4.72 7.22
CA LEU A 15 -15.11 -3.95 7.76
C LEU A 15 -13.77 -4.42 7.16
N LEU A 16 -13.53 -5.74 7.09
CA LEU A 16 -12.31 -6.29 6.49
C LEU A 16 -12.19 -5.94 5.01
N ARG A 17 -13.30 -6.01 4.25
CA ARG A 17 -13.33 -5.61 2.83
C ARG A 17 -13.02 -4.14 2.65
N TRP A 18 -13.64 -3.27 3.45
CA TRP A 18 -13.39 -1.83 3.40
C TRP A 18 -11.96 -1.47 3.76
N LEU A 19 -11.41 -2.10 4.80
CA LEU A 19 -9.99 -1.96 5.15
C LEU A 19 -9.10 -2.37 3.98
N HIS A 20 -9.37 -3.53 3.37
CA HIS A 20 -8.55 -4.06 2.28
C HIS A 20 -8.57 -3.17 1.03
N VAL A 21 -9.77 -2.75 0.59
CA VAL A 21 -9.93 -1.84 -0.56
C VAL A 21 -9.25 -0.51 -0.29
N THR A 22 -9.39 0.06 0.90
CA THR A 22 -8.75 1.33 1.27
C THR A 22 -7.23 1.21 1.28
N ALA A 23 -6.69 0.14 1.87
CA ALA A 23 -5.26 -0.13 1.87
C ALA A 23 -4.72 -0.32 0.44
N ALA A 24 -5.44 -1.06 -0.41
CA ALA A 24 -5.09 -1.27 -1.81
C ALA A 24 -5.08 0.04 -2.61
N ILE A 25 -6.08 0.91 -2.43
CA ILE A 25 -6.11 2.24 -3.06
C ILE A 25 -4.89 3.06 -2.61
N ALA A 26 -4.58 3.07 -1.32
CA ALA A 26 -3.41 3.79 -0.81
C ALA A 26 -2.08 3.24 -1.37
N TRP A 27 -1.95 1.92 -1.48
CA TRP A 27 -0.74 1.28 -1.98
C TRP A 27 -0.55 1.49 -3.50
N ILE A 28 -1.58 1.22 -4.28
CA ILE A 28 -1.54 1.37 -5.75
C ILE A 28 -1.44 2.85 -6.12
N GLY A 29 -2.21 3.72 -5.47
CA GLY A 29 -2.15 5.16 -5.66
C GLY A 29 -0.75 5.72 -5.36
N GLY A 30 -0.16 5.32 -4.23
CA GLY A 30 1.23 5.66 -3.90
C GLY A 30 2.22 5.16 -4.96
N SER A 31 2.02 3.95 -5.48
CA SER A 31 2.87 3.39 -6.55
C SER A 31 2.81 4.22 -7.83
N PHE A 32 1.61 4.60 -8.28
CA PHE A 32 1.45 5.47 -9.45
C PHE A 32 2.05 6.86 -9.24
N PHE A 33 1.91 7.42 -8.03
CA PHE A 33 2.58 8.67 -7.69
C PHE A 33 4.10 8.55 -7.85
N PHE A 34 4.72 7.51 -7.27
CA PHE A 34 6.17 7.33 -7.38
C PHE A 34 6.63 7.00 -8.81
N MET A 35 5.83 6.28 -9.60
CA MET A 35 6.12 6.07 -11.03
C MET A 35 6.09 7.38 -11.82
N HIS A 36 5.10 8.23 -11.57
CA HIS A 36 5.01 9.54 -12.19
C HIS A 36 6.17 10.45 -11.76
N LEU A 37 6.49 10.47 -10.47
CA LEU A 37 7.65 11.19 -9.93
C LEU A 37 8.95 10.77 -10.62
N ASP A 38 9.17 9.47 -10.74
CA ASP A 38 10.35 8.89 -11.40
C ASP A 38 10.46 9.30 -12.87
N ALA A 39 9.34 9.29 -13.59
CA ALA A 39 9.28 9.70 -14.99
C ALA A 39 9.52 11.21 -15.17
N GLY A 40 9.18 12.02 -14.16
CA GLY A 40 9.37 13.47 -14.16
C GLY A 40 10.77 13.95 -13.74
N LEU A 41 11.66 13.06 -13.29
CA LEU A 41 13.00 13.44 -12.83
C LEU A 41 13.80 14.15 -13.92
N ARG A 42 14.38 15.30 -13.58
CA ARG A 42 15.32 16.02 -14.45
C ARG A 42 16.74 15.73 -13.99
N LYS A 43 17.60 15.35 -14.93
CA LYS A 43 19.05 15.28 -14.67
C LYS A 43 19.55 16.70 -14.46
N LYS A 44 20.15 16.97 -13.30
CA LYS A 44 20.83 18.23 -13.04
C LYS A 44 22.26 18.14 -13.61
N ALA A 45 22.77 19.21 -14.21
CA ALA A 45 24.21 19.32 -14.48
C ALA A 45 24.95 19.14 -13.15
N ALA A 46 25.90 18.22 -13.12
CA ALA A 46 26.23 17.44 -11.92
C ALA A 46 27.18 18.14 -10.94
N ASP A 47 26.81 18.14 -9.66
CA ASP A 47 27.73 18.29 -8.51
C ASP A 47 27.88 16.95 -7.75
N ASP A 48 26.89 16.03 -7.85
CA ASP A 48 26.87 14.74 -7.14
C ASP A 48 26.64 13.57 -8.14
N PRO A 49 27.65 12.69 -8.34
CA PRO A 49 27.54 11.55 -9.25
C PRO A 49 26.56 10.45 -8.77
N ALA A 50 26.16 10.42 -7.49
CA ALA A 50 25.20 9.44 -6.97
C ALA A 50 23.72 9.83 -7.23
N LEU A 51 23.48 11.08 -7.63
CA LEU A 51 22.15 11.62 -7.84
C LEU A 51 21.59 11.19 -9.22
N LYS A 52 20.45 10.50 -9.21
CA LYS A 52 19.72 10.14 -10.45
C LYS A 52 19.09 11.38 -11.10
N GLY A 53 18.55 12.28 -10.27
CA GLY A 53 17.88 13.50 -10.71
C GLY A 53 17.06 14.13 -9.58
N THR A 54 16.49 15.29 -9.89
CA THR A 54 15.59 16.01 -8.97
C THR A 54 14.23 16.28 -9.61
N SER A 55 13.23 16.50 -8.76
CA SER A 55 11.89 16.94 -9.17
C SER A 55 11.38 17.99 -8.19
N TRP A 56 10.89 19.10 -8.73
CA TRP A 56 10.25 20.16 -7.96
C TRP A 56 8.73 19.98 -8.00
N GLN A 57 8.10 19.94 -6.82
CA GLN A 57 6.66 19.74 -6.68
C GLN A 57 6.06 20.82 -5.79
N VAL A 58 4.80 21.17 -6.05
CA VAL A 58 4.01 22.12 -5.25
C VAL A 58 2.78 21.43 -4.67
N HIS A 59 2.54 21.61 -3.38
CA HIS A 59 1.32 21.14 -2.74
C HIS A 59 1.01 21.97 -1.48
N GLY A 60 -0.27 22.27 -1.24
CA GLY A 60 -0.69 23.05 -0.07
C GLY A 60 -0.05 24.45 0.02
N GLY A 61 0.38 25.02 -1.10
CA GLY A 61 1.11 26.30 -1.16
C GLY A 61 2.61 26.22 -0.85
N GLY A 62 3.14 25.04 -0.49
CA GLY A 62 4.57 24.80 -0.29
C GLY A 62 5.27 24.17 -1.49
N PHE A 63 6.60 24.27 -1.53
CA PHE A 63 7.44 23.69 -2.57
C PHE A 63 8.36 22.62 -2.00
N TYR A 64 8.48 21.50 -2.71
CA TYR A 64 9.31 20.37 -2.33
C TYR A 64 10.33 20.09 -3.43
N GLU A 65 11.61 19.99 -3.07
CA GLU A 65 12.65 19.44 -3.95
C GLU A 65 12.89 17.96 -3.59
N MET A 66 12.37 17.06 -4.40
CA MET A 66 12.64 15.63 -4.26
C MET A 66 13.95 15.28 -4.98
N ARG A 67 14.84 14.58 -4.27
CA ARG A 67 16.12 14.08 -4.81
C ARG A 67 16.11 12.57 -4.80
N LYS A 68 16.31 11.94 -5.96
CA LYS A 68 16.40 10.48 -6.06
C LYS A 68 17.84 10.04 -6.24
N TYR A 69 18.32 9.21 -5.33
CA TYR A 69 19.61 8.53 -5.45
C TYR A 69 19.38 7.10 -5.98
N LEU A 70 20.30 6.59 -6.80
CA LEU A 70 20.22 5.20 -7.31
C LEU A 70 20.61 4.17 -6.24
N LEU A 71 21.47 4.59 -5.31
CA LEU A 71 21.98 3.80 -4.20
C LEU A 71 21.87 4.61 -2.92
N ALA A 72 22.11 3.96 -1.79
CA ALA A 72 22.20 4.65 -0.51
C ALA A 72 23.30 5.72 -0.58
N PRO A 73 23.03 6.98 -0.17
CA PRO A 73 24.05 8.01 -0.05
C PRO A 73 25.05 7.64 1.07
N ALA A 74 26.23 8.27 1.04
CA ALA A 74 27.29 8.02 2.03
C ALA A 74 26.85 8.27 3.48
N ALA A 75 25.91 9.18 3.69
CA ALA A 75 25.26 9.41 4.97
C ALA A 75 23.74 9.36 4.77
N LEU A 76 23.06 8.47 5.50
CA LEU A 76 21.61 8.41 5.55
C LEU A 76 21.08 9.38 6.63
N PRO A 77 19.91 10.01 6.40
CA PRO A 77 19.27 10.80 7.43
C PRO A 77 18.86 9.92 8.62
N GLU A 78 18.93 10.47 9.83
CA GLU A 78 18.51 9.79 11.07
C GLU A 78 17.02 9.39 11.04
N HIS A 79 16.19 10.26 10.46
CA HIS A 79 14.77 10.00 10.27
C HIS A 79 14.45 9.71 8.81
N LEU A 80 14.05 8.46 8.54
CA LEU A 80 13.65 8.01 7.22
C LEU A 80 12.19 7.56 7.23
N ILE A 81 11.40 8.15 6.34
CA ILE A 81 10.02 7.72 6.12
C ILE A 81 10.04 6.61 5.06
N TRP A 82 9.66 5.41 5.47
CA TRP A 82 9.51 4.29 4.55
C TRP A 82 8.02 4.01 4.28
N HIS A 83 7.61 4.23 3.03
CA HIS A 83 6.27 3.93 2.52
C HIS A 83 6.04 2.41 2.30
N LYS A 84 6.11 1.61 3.37
CA LYS A 84 5.88 0.15 3.34
C LYS A 84 4.52 -0.26 3.90
N TRP A 85 3.91 0.59 4.72
CA TRP A 85 2.73 0.20 5.49
C TRP A 85 1.51 -0.05 4.61
N GLN A 86 1.38 0.68 3.51
CA GLN A 86 0.25 0.51 2.59
C GLN A 86 0.24 -0.92 2.01
N SER A 87 1.37 -1.40 1.50
CA SER A 87 1.48 -2.75 0.95
C SER A 87 1.33 -3.82 2.03
N TYR A 88 1.90 -3.60 3.22
CA TYR A 88 1.77 -4.53 4.34
C TYR A 88 0.32 -4.67 4.77
N TRP A 89 -0.42 -3.57 4.90
CA TRP A 89 -1.84 -3.60 5.25
C TRP A 89 -2.70 -4.21 4.15
N THR A 90 -2.40 -3.98 2.87
CA THR A 90 -3.09 -4.67 1.77
C THR A 90 -2.89 -6.18 1.87
N TRP A 91 -1.65 -6.64 2.06
CA TRP A 91 -1.37 -8.07 2.18
C TRP A 91 -2.06 -8.68 3.42
N MET A 92 -1.88 -8.08 4.60
CA MET A 92 -2.45 -8.60 5.85
C MET A 92 -3.98 -8.67 5.80
N SER A 93 -4.63 -7.61 5.31
CA SER A 93 -6.10 -7.59 5.18
C SER A 93 -6.61 -8.54 4.09
N GLY A 94 -5.85 -8.73 3.00
CA GLY A 94 -6.19 -9.69 1.96
C GLY A 94 -6.09 -11.14 2.46
N PHE A 95 -5.04 -11.44 3.22
CA PHE A 95 -4.90 -12.73 3.88
C PHE A 95 -6.01 -12.96 4.92
N ALA A 96 -6.32 -11.94 5.72
CA ALA A 96 -7.44 -12.01 6.66
C ALA A 96 -8.79 -12.26 5.94
N LEU A 97 -9.02 -11.64 4.79
CA LEU A 97 -10.21 -11.90 3.96
C LEU A 97 -10.25 -13.31 3.38
N LEU A 98 -9.10 -13.85 2.96
CA LEU A 98 -9.00 -15.25 2.53
C LEU A 98 -9.42 -16.19 3.68
N CYS A 99 -8.88 -15.96 4.88
CA CYS A 99 -9.27 -16.68 6.09
C CYS A 99 -10.75 -16.53 6.43
N TRP A 100 -11.27 -15.30 6.42
CA TRP A 100 -12.64 -15.02 6.78
C TRP A 100 -13.62 -15.68 5.80
N VAL A 101 -13.50 -15.37 4.51
CA VAL A 101 -14.47 -15.79 3.49
C VAL A 101 -14.33 -17.27 3.16
N TYR A 102 -13.14 -17.72 2.74
CA TYR A 102 -12.98 -19.08 2.20
C TYR A 102 -12.87 -20.12 3.29
N TYR A 103 -11.99 -19.90 4.27
CA TYR A 103 -11.77 -20.90 5.33
C TYR A 103 -12.87 -20.83 6.41
N GLY A 104 -13.35 -19.63 6.75
CA GLY A 104 -14.43 -19.43 7.72
C GLY A 104 -15.81 -19.86 7.23
N GLN A 105 -16.06 -19.82 5.92
CA GLN A 105 -17.29 -20.34 5.29
C GLN A 105 -16.98 -21.56 4.41
N SER A 106 -16.12 -22.45 4.90
CA SER A 106 -15.66 -23.63 4.17
C SER A 106 -16.79 -24.54 3.70
N SER A 107 -17.87 -24.69 4.46
CA SER A 107 -19.06 -25.45 4.04
C SER A 107 -19.73 -24.90 2.78
N LEU A 108 -19.56 -23.61 2.50
CA LEU A 108 -20.13 -22.95 1.32
C LEU A 108 -19.15 -22.93 0.14
N PHE A 109 -17.87 -22.72 0.41
CA PHE A 109 -16.87 -22.47 -0.64
C PHE A 109 -15.88 -23.61 -0.91
N LEU A 110 -15.68 -24.53 0.04
CA LEU A 110 -14.60 -25.52 -0.01
C LEU A 110 -15.07 -26.96 0.11
N ILE A 111 -16.18 -27.22 0.79
CA ILE A 111 -16.72 -28.57 1.02
C ILE A 111 -17.85 -28.81 0.03
N ASP A 112 -17.76 -29.89 -0.74
CA ASP A 112 -18.85 -30.36 -1.60
C ASP A 112 -19.92 -31.03 -0.74
N PRO A 113 -21.17 -30.54 -0.73
CA PRO A 113 -22.24 -31.15 0.05
C PRO A 113 -22.72 -32.52 -0.50
N ALA A 114 -22.28 -32.92 -1.69
CA ALA A 114 -22.70 -34.17 -2.34
C ALA A 114 -21.81 -35.39 -2.02
N VAL A 115 -20.70 -35.21 -1.30
CA VAL A 115 -19.72 -36.26 -0.96
C VAL A 115 -19.50 -36.30 0.54
#